data_AF-C1LGP2-F1
#
_entry.id   AF-C1LGP2-F1
#
_cell.length_a   1.000
_cell.length_b   1.000
_cell.length_c   1.000
_cell.angle_alpha   90.00
_cell.angle_beta   90.00
_cell.angle_gamma   90.00
#
_symmetry.space_group_name_H-M   'P 1'
#
loop_
_entity.id
_entity.type
_entity.pdbx_description
1 polymer ?
#
loop_
_entity_poly.entity_id
_entity_poly.type
_entity_poly.pdbx_seq_one_letter_code
_entity_poly.pdbx_strand_id
1 'polypeptide(L)'
;MVAYVKTIQSVSCHSWAVWCSDYKKLVTKSIDILKENCFKRNYGDSCYRFGSLKIIGGTGVLRDPLEAFRSFEHGCKAGKQGKCCQAAGRLVADGVSSHAPNLSIAMQLFELGCHDNVPESCFHLGGAAMVLAKENDALTDLKKVIWC
;
A
#
# COMPACT_ATOMS: atom_id res chain seq x y z
N MET A 1 -12.10 -28.45 3.22
CA MET A 1 -10.75 -28.94 2.84
C MET A 1 -10.10 -28.14 1.70
N VAL A 2 -10.79 -27.83 0.60
CA VAL A 2 -10.20 -27.10 -0.56
C VAL A 2 -9.66 -25.70 -0.23
N ALA A 3 -10.36 -24.93 0.61
CA ALA A 3 -9.89 -23.59 1.03
C ALA A 3 -8.58 -23.64 1.84
N TYR A 4 -8.46 -24.62 2.73
CA TYR A 4 -7.28 -24.83 3.59
C TYR A 4 -6.02 -25.21 2.78
N VAL A 5 -6.18 -26.00 1.70
CA VAL A 5 -5.07 -26.34 0.80
C VAL A 5 -4.62 -25.12 -0.02
N LYS A 6 -5.56 -24.27 -0.47
CA LYS A 6 -5.22 -23.02 -1.18
C LYS A 6 -4.41 -22.06 -0.32
N THR A 7 -4.75 -21.94 0.97
CA THR A 7 -4.01 -21.10 1.94
C THR A 7 -2.61 -21.62 2.25
N ILE A 8 -2.42 -22.94 2.34
CA ILE A 8 -1.07 -23.52 2.50
C ILE A 8 -0.20 -23.15 1.30
N GLN A 9 -0.75 -23.27 0.10
CA GLN A 9 -0.01 -22.98 -1.12
C GLN A 9 0.40 -21.49 -1.23
N SER A 10 -0.45 -20.53 -0.80
CA SER A 10 -0.10 -19.11 -0.84
C SER A 10 0.99 -18.73 0.15
N VAL A 11 0.97 -19.31 1.36
CA VAL A 11 2.02 -19.10 2.37
C VAL A 11 3.35 -19.69 1.88
N SER A 12 3.35 -20.93 1.37
CA SER A 12 4.56 -21.56 0.83
C SER A 12 5.14 -20.81 -0.36
N CYS A 13 4.31 -20.35 -1.30
CA CYS A 13 4.76 -19.51 -2.42
C CYS A 13 5.40 -18.20 -1.95
N HIS A 14 4.81 -17.56 -0.94
CA HIS A 14 5.38 -16.36 -0.34
C HIS A 14 6.75 -16.63 0.30
N SER A 15 6.84 -17.62 1.19
CA SER A 15 8.09 -17.98 1.87
C SER A 15 9.19 -18.35 0.87
N TRP A 16 8.85 -19.11 -0.17
CA TRP A 16 9.78 -19.46 -1.23
C TRP A 16 10.26 -18.23 -2.01
N ALA A 17 9.35 -17.32 -2.37
CA ALA A 17 9.72 -16.10 -3.09
C ALA A 17 10.65 -15.20 -2.25
N VAL A 18 10.35 -15.03 -0.97
CA VAL A 18 11.21 -14.29 -0.02
C VAL A 18 12.58 -14.93 0.07
N TRP A 19 12.65 -16.26 0.20
CA TRP A 19 13.92 -16.98 0.23
C TRP A 19 14.73 -16.81 -1.07
N CYS A 20 14.08 -16.89 -2.24
CA CYS A 20 14.72 -16.66 -3.53
C CYS A 20 15.27 -15.23 -3.66
N SER A 21 14.52 -14.23 -3.16
CA SER A 21 14.96 -12.83 -3.13
C SER A 21 16.19 -12.66 -2.25
N ASP A 22 16.11 -13.09 -0.99
CA ASP A 22 17.05 -12.63 0.04
C ASP A 22 18.31 -13.50 0.11
N TYR A 23 18.17 -14.82 -0.06
CA TYR A 23 19.30 -15.75 0.03
C TYR A 23 19.92 -16.05 -1.33
N LYS A 24 19.10 -16.31 -2.35
CA LYS A 24 19.60 -16.65 -3.69
C LYS A 24 19.86 -15.43 -4.58
N LYS A 25 19.43 -14.23 -4.16
CA LYS A 25 19.54 -12.99 -4.95
C LYS A 25 18.88 -13.10 -6.34
N LEU A 26 17.87 -13.96 -6.46
CA LEU A 26 17.10 -14.19 -7.69
C LEU A 26 15.85 -13.29 -7.68
N VAL A 27 16.08 -11.97 -7.67
CA VAL A 27 15.01 -10.98 -7.46
C VAL A 27 13.98 -11.00 -8.60
N THR A 28 14.42 -11.18 -9.85
CA THR A 28 13.53 -11.27 -11.03
C THR A 28 12.58 -12.46 -10.96
N LYS A 29 13.06 -13.63 -10.55
CA LYS A 29 12.18 -14.81 -10.38
C LYS A 29 11.26 -14.65 -9.18
N SER A 30 11.75 -14.05 -8.09
CA SER A 30 10.96 -13.80 -6.89
C SER A 30 9.79 -12.85 -7.17
N ILE A 31 10.02 -11.78 -7.94
CA ILE A 31 9.01 -10.74 -8.18
C ILE A 31 7.80 -11.29 -8.95
N ASP A 32 8.02 -12.22 -9.89
CA ASP A 32 6.94 -12.86 -10.64
C ASP A 32 6.06 -13.74 -9.73
N ILE A 33 6.69 -14.50 -8.83
CA ILE A 33 5.97 -15.34 -7.86
C ILE A 33 5.16 -14.47 -6.89
N LEU A 34 5.75 -13.36 -6.40
CA LEU A 34 5.07 -12.42 -5.53
C LEU A 34 3.90 -11.74 -6.24
N LYS A 35 4.08 -11.31 -7.49
CA LYS A 35 3.03 -10.70 -8.32
C LYS A 35 1.86 -11.66 -8.49
N GLU A 36 2.13 -12.90 -8.88
CA GLU A 36 1.09 -13.89 -9.07
C GLU A 36 0.35 -14.20 -7.76
N ASN A 37 1.08 -14.40 -6.67
CA ASN A 37 0.49 -14.70 -5.38
C ASN A 37 -0.33 -13.52 -4.82
N CYS A 38 0.09 -12.28 -5.10
CA CYS A 38 -0.69 -11.09 -4.77
C CYS A 38 -2.01 -11.05 -5.55
N PHE A 39 -1.95 -11.01 -6.88
CA PHE A 39 -3.13 -10.69 -7.69
C PHE A 39 -4.05 -11.88 -7.96
N LYS A 40 -3.53 -13.11 -8.05
CA LYS A 40 -4.36 -14.31 -8.30
C LYS A 40 -4.85 -14.97 -7.01
N ARG A 41 -4.09 -14.88 -5.93
CA ARG A 41 -4.39 -15.56 -4.66
C ARG A 41 -4.77 -14.61 -3.53
N ASN A 42 -4.75 -13.30 -3.78
CA ASN A 42 -5.07 -12.26 -2.80
C ASN A 42 -4.23 -12.39 -1.51
N TYR A 43 -2.97 -12.81 -1.64
CA TYR A 43 -2.11 -12.98 -0.47
C TYR A 43 -1.44 -11.65 -0.11
N GLY A 44 -1.96 -10.99 0.92
CA GLY A 44 -1.59 -9.62 1.31
C GLY A 44 -0.09 -9.40 1.54
N ASP A 45 0.62 -10.34 2.20
CA ASP A 45 2.07 -10.19 2.40
C ASP A 45 2.86 -10.22 1.10
N SER A 46 2.40 -10.99 0.10
CA SER A 46 3.00 -10.97 -1.24
C SER A 46 2.73 -9.66 -1.95
N CYS A 47 1.54 -9.07 -1.79
CA CYS A 47 1.25 -7.73 -2.31
C CYS A 47 2.14 -6.66 -1.67
N TYR A 48 2.32 -6.73 -0.35
CA TYR A 48 3.23 -5.83 0.36
C TYR A 48 4.66 -5.98 -0.19
N ARG A 49 5.19 -7.21 -0.23
CA ARG A 49 6.56 -7.46 -0.67
C ARG A 49 6.79 -7.08 -2.14
N PHE A 50 5.87 -7.40 -3.04
CA PHE A 50 5.95 -7.01 -4.44
C PHE A 50 5.93 -5.48 -4.59
N GLY A 51 5.02 -4.79 -3.90
CA GLY A 51 4.94 -3.33 -3.91
C GLY A 51 6.22 -2.68 -3.40
N SER A 52 6.80 -3.19 -2.30
CA SER A 52 8.07 -2.69 -1.76
C SER A 52 9.22 -2.85 -2.77
N LEU A 53 9.30 -3.98 -3.48
CA LEU A 53 10.31 -4.19 -4.53
C LEU A 53 10.14 -3.18 -5.68
N LYS A 54 8.89 -2.83 -6.04
CA LYS A 54 8.61 -1.83 -7.07
C LYS A 54 8.88 -0.39 -6.63
N ILE A 55 8.86 -0.10 -5.33
CA ILE A 55 9.32 1.19 -4.79
C ILE A 55 10.83 1.31 -4.78
N ILE A 56 11.51 0.27 -4.26
CA ILE A 56 12.98 0.27 -4.07
C ILE A 56 13.69 0.14 -5.42
N GLY A 57 13.21 -0.75 -6.29
CA GLY A 57 13.91 -1.16 -7.51
C GLY A 57 15.17 -2.00 -7.20
N GLY A 58 16.03 -2.18 -8.20
CA GLY A 58 17.32 -2.85 -8.05
C GLY A 58 17.73 -3.63 -9.29
N THR A 59 18.73 -4.50 -9.16
CA THR A 59 19.23 -5.32 -10.27
C THR A 59 18.11 -6.19 -10.85
N GLY A 60 17.69 -5.88 -12.09
CA GLY A 60 16.62 -6.56 -12.79
C GLY A 60 15.19 -6.15 -12.39
N VAL A 61 15.02 -5.18 -11.49
CA VAL A 61 13.71 -4.66 -11.07
C VAL A 61 13.66 -3.15 -11.27
N LEU A 62 12.86 -2.73 -12.24
CA LEU A 62 12.59 -1.31 -12.46
C LEU A 62 11.66 -0.76 -11.37
N ARG A 63 11.96 0.46 -10.92
CA ARG A 63 11.07 1.22 -10.04
C ARG A 63 9.80 1.58 -10.79
N ASP A 64 8.67 1.30 -10.18
CA ASP A 64 7.35 1.67 -10.69
C ASP A 64 6.43 1.96 -9.49
N PRO A 65 6.38 3.21 -9.02
CA PRO A 65 5.55 3.56 -7.88
C PRO A 65 4.05 3.44 -8.13
N LEU A 66 3.60 3.52 -9.38
CA LEU A 66 2.21 3.31 -9.73
C LEU A 66 1.84 1.82 -9.62
N GLU A 67 2.70 0.92 -10.12
CA GLU A 67 2.50 -0.52 -9.95
C GLU A 67 2.61 -0.93 -8.47
N ALA A 68 3.50 -0.29 -7.71
CA ALA A 68 3.56 -0.48 -6.26
C ALA A 68 2.27 -0.06 -5.56
N PHE A 69 1.73 1.11 -5.88
CA PHE A 69 0.45 1.57 -5.35
C PHE A 69 -0.68 0.60 -5.66
N ARG A 70 -0.81 0.13 -6.90
CA ARG A 70 -1.82 -0.87 -7.29
C ARG A 70 -1.71 -2.15 -6.47
N SER A 71 -0.48 -2.61 -6.22
CA SER A 71 -0.24 -3.78 -5.38
C SER A 71 -0.64 -3.54 -3.92
N PHE A 72 -0.26 -2.41 -3.34
CA PHE A 72 -0.62 -2.06 -1.98
C PHE A 72 -2.14 -1.86 -1.82
N GLU A 73 -2.79 -1.18 -2.76
CA GLU A 73 -4.24 -1.03 -2.75
C GLU A 73 -4.94 -2.40 -2.82
N HIS A 74 -4.48 -3.29 -3.70
CA HIS A 74 -5.01 -4.66 -3.81
C HIS A 74 -4.79 -5.45 -2.52
N GLY A 75 -3.58 -5.40 -1.94
CA GLY A 75 -3.24 -6.06 -0.68
C GLY A 75 -4.04 -5.54 0.50
N CYS A 76 -4.38 -4.25 0.52
CA CYS A 76 -5.24 -3.64 1.52
C CYS A 76 -6.69 -4.14 1.40
N LYS A 77 -7.28 -4.03 0.20
CA LYS A 77 -8.72 -4.30 -0.01
C LYS A 77 -9.03 -5.78 -0.14
N ALA A 78 -8.33 -6.48 -1.02
CA ALA A 78 -8.56 -7.90 -1.30
C ALA A 78 -7.74 -8.81 -0.38
N GLY A 79 -6.49 -8.43 -0.10
CA GLY A 79 -5.57 -9.20 0.74
C GLY A 79 -5.74 -8.99 2.25
N LYS A 80 -6.56 -7.99 2.66
CA LYS A 80 -6.81 -7.61 4.07
C LYS A 80 -5.54 -7.49 4.89
N GLN A 81 -4.55 -6.81 4.33
CA GLN A 81 -3.26 -6.59 4.99
C GLN A 81 -3.06 -5.12 5.30
N GLY A 82 -3.24 -4.74 6.57
CA GLY A 82 -3.18 -3.35 7.02
C GLY A 82 -1.90 -2.59 6.63
N LYS A 83 -0.75 -3.27 6.59
CA LYS A 83 0.52 -2.65 6.13
C LYS A 83 0.46 -2.19 4.68
N CYS A 84 -0.31 -2.88 3.85
CA CYS A 84 -0.57 -2.44 2.48
C CYS A 84 -1.43 -1.16 2.45
N CYS A 85 -2.42 -1.03 3.35
CA CYS A 85 -3.23 0.19 3.46
C CYS A 85 -2.35 1.39 3.85
N GLN A 86 -1.45 1.20 4.82
CA GLN A 86 -0.48 2.19 5.23
C GLN A 86 0.41 2.64 4.05
N ALA A 87 0.99 1.67 3.33
CA ALA A 87 1.91 1.96 2.23
C ALA A 87 1.19 2.65 1.06
N ALA A 88 -0.03 2.21 0.71
CA ALA A 88 -0.85 2.85 -0.32
C ALA A 88 -1.19 4.30 0.08
N GLY A 89 -1.65 4.52 1.32
CA GLY A 89 -1.97 5.85 1.84
C GLY A 89 -0.78 6.79 1.77
N ARG A 90 0.42 6.31 2.13
CA ARG A 90 1.65 7.10 2.05
C ARG A 90 2.01 7.50 0.62
N LEU A 91 1.90 6.59 -0.36
CA LEU A 91 2.20 6.93 -1.76
C LEU A 91 1.26 8.00 -2.32
N VAL A 92 -0.01 7.97 -1.89
CA VAL A 92 -1.01 8.95 -2.29
C VAL A 92 -0.80 10.29 -1.56
N ALA A 93 -0.48 10.26 -0.27
CA ALA A 93 -0.15 11.46 0.51
C ALA A 93 1.09 12.17 -0.02
N ASP A 94 2.10 11.42 -0.46
CA ASP A 94 3.35 11.96 -0.98
C ASP A 94 3.22 12.38 -2.47
N GLY A 95 2.12 12.05 -3.16
CA GLY A 95 1.99 12.27 -4.61
C GLY A 95 2.99 11.46 -5.44
N VAL A 96 3.42 10.31 -4.93
CA VAL A 96 4.42 9.45 -5.57
C VAL A 96 3.75 8.48 -6.55
N SER A 97 2.52 8.04 -6.24
CA SER A 97 1.74 7.15 -7.11
C SER A 97 0.97 7.88 -8.22
N SER A 98 0.74 9.17 -8.04
CA SER A 98 0.02 10.06 -8.96
C SER A 98 0.71 11.41 -8.91
N HIS A 99 0.91 12.09 -10.06
CA HIS A 99 1.64 13.37 -10.16
C HIS A 99 1.16 14.51 -9.24
N ALA A 100 0.12 14.30 -8.45
CA ALA A 100 -0.32 15.17 -7.37
C ALA A 100 -0.68 14.37 -6.10
N PRO A 101 -0.31 14.88 -4.91
CA PRO A 101 -0.80 14.40 -3.62
C PRO A 101 -2.33 14.45 -3.49
N ASN A 102 -2.92 13.48 -2.78
CA ASN A 102 -4.34 13.53 -2.41
C ASN A 102 -4.57 13.07 -0.97
N LEU A 103 -4.57 14.03 -0.04
CA LEU A 103 -4.64 13.72 1.38
C LEU A 103 -6.00 13.12 1.80
N SER A 104 -7.09 13.45 1.11
CA SER A 104 -8.41 12.87 1.38
C SER A 104 -8.46 11.37 1.09
N ILE A 105 -7.90 10.94 -0.04
CA ILE A 105 -7.78 9.51 -0.37
C ILE A 105 -6.80 8.82 0.59
N ALA A 106 -5.68 9.47 0.90
CA ALA A 106 -4.70 8.92 1.84
C ALA A 106 -5.31 8.70 3.23
N MET A 107 -6.12 9.63 3.71
CA MET A 107 -6.81 9.53 5.00
C MET A 107 -7.70 8.29 5.08
N GLN A 108 -8.48 7.98 4.03
CA GLN A 108 -9.31 6.77 3.97
C GLN A 108 -8.47 5.48 4.01
N LEU A 109 -7.30 5.47 3.35
CA LEU A 109 -6.39 4.32 3.39
C LEU A 109 -5.72 4.17 4.76
N PHE A 110 -5.38 5.27 5.42
CA PHE A 110 -4.85 5.24 6.79
C PHE A 110 -5.89 4.78 7.80
N GLU A 111 -7.16 5.16 7.63
CA GLU A 111 -8.26 4.67 8.46
C GLU A 111 -8.37 3.13 8.39
N LEU A 112 -8.35 2.56 7.19
CA LEU A 112 -8.36 1.10 7.01
C LEU A 112 -7.16 0.43 7.71
N GLY A 113 -5.96 0.97 7.54
CA GLY A 113 -4.78 0.40 8.20
C GLY A 113 -4.82 0.55 9.73
N CYS A 114 -5.42 1.63 10.25
CA CYS A 114 -5.59 1.83 11.68
C CYS A 114 -6.58 0.83 12.28
N HIS A 115 -7.70 0.57 11.61
CA HIS A 115 -8.63 -0.50 12.00
C HIS A 115 -8.00 -1.89 12.01
N ASP A 116 -6.99 -2.12 11.15
CA ASP A 116 -6.17 -3.33 11.13
C ASP A 116 -5.00 -3.31 12.13
N ASN A 117 -5.02 -2.41 13.12
CA ASN A 117 -3.99 -2.27 14.17
C ASN A 117 -2.57 -1.99 13.64
N VAL A 118 -2.45 -1.21 12.55
CA VAL A 118 -1.14 -0.68 12.11
C VAL A 118 -0.90 0.68 12.78
N PRO A 119 -0.01 0.78 13.78
CA PRO A 119 0.16 2.02 14.55
C PRO A 119 0.57 3.22 13.70
N GLU A 120 1.42 2.99 12.70
CA GLU A 120 1.87 4.02 11.77
C GLU A 120 0.69 4.58 10.96
N SER A 121 -0.31 3.77 10.63
CA SER A 121 -1.51 4.25 9.96
C SER A 121 -2.32 5.18 10.85
N CYS A 122 -2.52 4.84 12.13
CA CYS A 122 -3.24 5.71 13.06
C CYS A 122 -2.53 7.06 13.25
N PHE A 123 -1.20 7.06 13.31
CA PHE A 123 -0.40 8.29 13.38
C PHE A 123 -0.63 9.18 12.14
N HIS A 124 -0.54 8.60 10.93
CA HIS A 124 -0.75 9.36 9.70
C HIS A 124 -2.21 9.80 9.51
N LEU A 125 -3.18 9.01 9.99
CA LEU A 125 -4.60 9.38 10.01
C LEU A 125 -4.83 10.65 10.83
N GLY A 126 -4.27 10.72 12.05
CA GLY A 126 -4.37 11.90 12.90
C GLY A 126 -3.73 13.14 12.24
N GLY A 127 -2.53 12.97 11.66
CA GLY A 127 -1.86 14.02 10.90
C GLY A 127 -2.70 14.52 9.71
N ALA A 128 -3.24 13.60 8.91
CA ALA A 128 -4.06 13.93 7.74
C ALA A 128 -5.34 14.67 8.13
N ALA A 129 -6.03 14.21 9.18
CA ALA A 129 -7.26 14.83 9.67
C ALA A 129 -7.03 16.27 10.13
N MET A 130 -5.93 16.55 10.84
CA MET A 130 -5.59 17.91 11.28
C MET A 130 -5.35 18.86 10.10
N VAL A 131 -4.61 18.41 9.08
CA VAL A 131 -4.32 19.25 7.90
C VAL A 131 -5.59 19.56 7.13
N LEU A 132 -6.43 18.55 6.88
CA LEU A 132 -7.69 18.72 6.16
C LEU A 132 -8.69 19.61 6.92
N ALA A 133 -8.73 19.52 8.25
CA ALA A 133 -9.55 20.41 9.07
C ALA A 133 -9.11 21.88 8.92
N LYS A 134 -7.80 22.15 8.97
CA LYS A 134 -7.25 23.49 8.79
C LYS A 134 -7.54 24.06 7.39
N GLU A 135 -7.45 23.24 6.34
CA GLU A 135 -7.80 23.64 4.98
C GLU A 135 -9.29 24.01 4.87
N ASN A 136 -10.17 23.21 5.47
CA ASN A 136 -11.60 23.51 5.51
C ASN A 136 -11.89 24.82 6.24
N ASP A 137 -11.27 25.05 7.40
CA ASP A 137 -11.42 26.30 8.16
C ASP A 137 -11.00 27.51 7.32
N ALA A 138 -9.85 27.43 6.66
CA ALA A 138 -9.35 28.47 5.76
C ALA A 138 -10.29 28.73 4.57
N LEU A 139 -10.90 27.68 4.00
CA LEU A 139 -11.88 27.81 2.93
C LEU A 139 -13.17 28.48 3.42
N THR A 140 -13.62 28.19 4.64
CA THR A 140 -14.77 28.90 5.25
C THR A 140 -14.48 30.38 5.46
N ASP A 141 -13.28 30.74 5.91
CA ASP A 141 -12.92 32.14 6.12
C ASP A 141 -12.73 32.89 4.79
N LEU A 142 -12.16 32.24 3.77
CA LEU A 142 -12.08 32.80 2.41
C LEU A 142 -13.47 33.09 1.84
N LYS A 143 -14.46 32.20 2.04
CA LYS A 143 -15.84 32.42 1.58
C LYS A 143 -16.52 33.60 2.26
N LYS A 144 -16.19 33.90 3.52
CA LYS A 144 -16.69 35.11 4.21
C LYS A 144 -16.13 36.40 3.58
N VAL A 145 -14.88 36.37 3.11
CA VAL A 145 -14.22 37.53 2.49
C VAL A 145 -14.69 37.77 1.05
N ILE A 146 -15.03 36.71 0.30
CA ILE A 146 -15.50 36.81 -1.10
C ILE A 146 -16.95 37.33 -1.21
N TRP A 147 -17.75 37.26 -0.14
CA TRP A 147 -19.14 37.75 -0.10
C TRP A 147 -19.28 39.18 0.47
N CYS A 148 -18.17 39.89 0.68
CA CYS A 148 -18.11 41.34 0.85
C CYS A 148 -17.81 42.01 -0.49
#